data_AF-A0ABD5UCV8-F1
#
_entry.id   AF-A0ABD5UCV8-F1
#
_cell.length_a   1.000
_cell.length_b   1.000
_cell.length_c   1.000
_cell.angle_alpha   90.00
_cell.angle_beta   90.00
_cell.angle_gamma   90.00
#
_symmetry.space_group_name_H-M   'P 1'
#
loop_
_entity.id
_entity.type
_entity.pdbx_description
1 polymer ?
#
loop_
_entity_poly.entity_id
_entity_poly.type
_entity_poly.pdbx_seq_one_letter_code
_entity_poly.pdbx_strand_id
1 'polypeptide(L)' 'MDGWRRFYEWQMVLVGAVGVALTLVFVAPGEYVVAAGPLRFDPFYALVALFAGVSLWSGVELRRTETVD' A
#
# COMPACT_ATOMS: atom_id res chain seq x y z
N MET A 1 -23.71 -11.08 2.86
CA MET A 1 -23.15 -9.70 3.05
C MET A 1 -21.83 -9.55 2.29
N ASP A 2 -21.61 -10.41 1.29
CA ASP A 2 -20.27 -10.75 0.82
C ASP A 2 -19.85 -9.89 -0.37
N GLY A 3 -20.83 -9.40 -1.16
CA GLY A 3 -20.60 -8.45 -2.24
C GLY A 3 -20.05 -7.10 -1.76
N TRP A 4 -20.49 -6.60 -0.59
CA TRP A 4 -19.98 -5.34 -0.04
C TRP A 4 -18.54 -5.45 0.44
N ARG A 5 -18.20 -6.57 1.11
CA ARG A 5 -16.84 -6.88 1.54
C ARG A 5 -15.89 -6.98 0.34
N ARG A 6 -16.29 -7.74 -0.69
CA ARG A 6 -15.48 -7.91 -1.91
C ARG A 6 -15.26 -6.59 -2.66
N PHE A 7 -16.28 -5.75 -2.74
CA PHE A 7 -16.15 -4.41 -3.31
C PHE A 7 -15.16 -3.55 -2.52
N TYR A 8 -15.27 -3.55 -1.19
CA TYR A 8 -14.35 -2.82 -0.32
C TYR A 8 -12.90 -3.28 -0.50
N GLU A 9 -12.65 -4.59 -0.55
CA GLU A 9 -11.29 -5.12 -0.74
C GLU A 9 -10.72 -4.72 -2.11
N TRP A 10 -11.52 -4.76 -3.18
CA TRP A 10 -11.11 -4.26 -4.49
C TRP A 10 -10.76 -2.77 -4.48
N GLN A 11 -11.54 -1.94 -3.79
CA GLN A 11 -11.21 -0.53 -3.63
C GLN A 11 -9.88 -0.33 -2.91
N MET A 12 -9.60 -1.13 -1.87
CA MET A 12 -8.36 -1.04 -1.12
C MET A 12 -7.14 -1.47 -1.94
N VAL A 13 -7.29 -2.47 -2.83
CA VAL A 13 -6.25 -2.79 -3.83
C VAL A 13 -5.91 -1.56 -4.67
N LEU A 14 -6.93 -0.89 -5.21
CA LEU A 14 -6.74 0.31 -6.03
C LEU A 14 -6.13 1.46 -5.25
N VAL A 15 -6.57 1.71 -4.01
CA VAL A 15 -6.00 2.74 -3.13
C VAL A 15 -4.51 2.49 -2.91
N GLY A 16 -4.11 1.25 -2.63
CA GLY A 16 -2.71 0.90 -2.49
C GLY A 16 -1.91 1.11 -3.78
N ALA A 17 -2.43 0.66 -4.93
CA ALA A 17 -1.74 0.83 -6.22
C ALA A 17 -1.57 2.31 -6.61
N VAL A 18 -2.63 3.11 -6.45
CA VAL A 18 -2.60 4.56 -6.71
C VAL A 18 -1.66 5.27 -5.73
N GLY A 19 -1.66 4.90 -4.45
CA GLY A 19 -0.75 5.47 -3.45
C GLY A 19 0.72 5.23 -3.79
N VAL A 20 1.07 4.02 -4.25
CA VAL A 20 2.43 3.74 -4.76
C VAL A 20 2.74 4.62 -5.96
N ALA A 21 1.86 4.67 -6.96
CA ALA A 21 2.09 5.46 -8.18
C ALA A 21 2.29 6.95 -7.86
N LEU A 22 1.44 7.54 -7.01
CA LEU A 22 1.56 8.93 -6.59
C LEU A 22 2.87 9.17 -5.83
N THR A 23 3.28 8.25 -4.96
CA THR A 23 4.56 8.36 -4.24
C THR A 23 5.74 8.38 -5.22
N LEU A 24 5.73 7.50 -6.22
CA LEU A 24 6.78 7.43 -7.25
C LEU A 24 6.82 8.67 -8.17
N VAL A 25 5.67 9.29 -8.42
CA VAL A 25 5.57 10.46 -9.31
C VAL A 25 5.95 11.76 -8.60
N PHE A 26 5.57 11.91 -7.33
CA PHE A 26 5.66 13.19 -6.63
C PHE A 26 6.75 13.28 -5.58
N VAL A 27 7.37 12.16 -5.19
CA VAL A 27 8.39 12.13 -4.14
C VAL A 27 9.64 11.45 -4.69
N ALA A 28 10.79 12.10 -4.59
CA ALA A 28 12.06 11.47 -4.93
C ALA A 28 12.67 10.74 -3.71
N PRO A 29 13.29 9.56 -3.90
CA PRO A 29 14.02 8.90 -2.84
C PRO A 29 15.18 9.79 -2.37
N GLY A 30 15.37 9.89 -1.05
CA GLY A 30 16.42 10.70 -0.42
C GLY A 30 16.13 12.20 -0.34
N GLU A 31 14.98 12.68 -0.84
CA GLU A 31 14.59 14.09 -0.76
C GLU A 31 14.28 14.53 0.68
N TYR A 32 13.60 13.66 1.43
CA TYR A 32 13.22 13.89 2.82
C TYR A 32 13.87 12.84 3.71
N VAL A 33 15.09 13.08 4.20
CA VAL A 33 15.75 12.13 5.12
C VAL A 33 15.63 12.64 6.55
N VAL A 34 14.99 11.84 7.40
CA VAL A 34 14.94 12.06 8.86
C VAL A 34 16.08 11.27 9.49
N ALA A 35 16.99 11.96 10.17
CA ALA A 35 18.11 11.34 10.88
C ALA A 35 17.92 11.46 12.40
N ALA A 36 18.09 10.33 13.10
CA ALA A 36 18.10 10.26 14.56
C ALA A 36 19.34 9.48 15.01
N GLY A 37 20.43 10.20 15.29
CA GLY A 37 21.73 9.57 15.56
C GLY A 37 22.24 8.79 14.33
N PRO A 38 22.61 7.49 14.47
CA PRO A 38 23.03 6.67 13.34
C PRO A 38 21.86 6.21 12.45
N LEU A 39 20.61 6.35 12.93
CA LEU A 39 19.44 5.90 12.20
C LEU A 39 19.08 6.94 11.12
N ARG A 40 18.94 6.48 9.88
CA ARG A 40 18.45 7.29 8.76
C ARG A 40 17.15 6.65 8.27
N PHE A 41 16.11 7.45 8.21
CA PHE A 41 14.80 7.05 7.75
C PHE A 41 14.41 7.92 6.56
N ASP A 42 13.97 7.27 5.50
CA ASP A 42 13.45 7.92 4.32
C ASP A 42 11.96 7.57 4.18
N PRO A 43 11.05 8.53 4.42
CA PRO A 43 9.61 8.35 4.31
C PRO A 43 9.17 7.86 2.94
N PHE A 44 9.92 8.10 1.87
CA PHE A 44 9.61 7.58 0.54
C PHE A 44 9.42 6.06 0.57
N TYR A 45 10.41 5.33 1.09
CA TYR A 45 10.33 3.87 1.15
C TYR A 45 9.25 3.38 2.11
N ALA A 46 9.00 4.13 3.19
CA ALA A 46 7.93 3.80 4.12
C ALA A 46 6.54 3.95 3.49
N LEU A 47 6.31 5.02 2.72
CA LEU A 47 5.06 5.25 2.00
C LEU A 47 4.84 4.20 0.92
N VAL A 48 5.88 3.89 0.12
CA VAL A 48 5.81 2.82 -0.88
C VAL A 48 5.48 1.48 -0.21
N ALA A 49 6.16 1.13 0.88
CA ALA A 49 5.91 -0.12 1.59
C ALA A 49 4.49 -0.17 2.20
N LEU A 50 3.99 0.94 2.75
CA LEU A 50 2.64 1.02 3.31
C LEU A 50 1.58 0.79 2.23
N PHE A 51 1.65 1.52 1.13
CA PHE A 51 0.67 1.42 0.05
C PHE A 51 0.74 0.09 -0.69
N ALA A 52 1.95 -0.43 -0.94
CA ALA A 52 2.14 -1.77 -1.48
C ALA A 52 1.57 -2.83 -0.53
N GLY A 53 1.77 -2.67 0.77
CA GLY A 53 1.23 -3.55 1.80
C GLY A 53 -0.30 -3.57 1.83
N VAL A 54 -0.95 -2.40 1.75
CA VAL A 54 -2.41 -2.30 1.64
C VAL A 54 -2.90 -3.03 0.40
N SER A 55 -2.27 -2.78 -0.75
CA SER A 55 -2.68 -3.40 -2.02
C SER A 55 -2.54 -4.93 -1.98
N LEU A 56 -1.41 -5.42 -1.46
CA LEU A 56 -1.13 -6.84 -1.33
C LEU A 56 -2.08 -7.53 -0.35
N TRP A 57 -2.28 -6.95 0.84
CA TRP A 57 -3.15 -7.50 1.86
C TRP A 57 -4.59 -7.63 1.36
N SER A 58 -5.11 -6.57 0.74
CA SER A 58 -6.46 -6.60 0.17
C SER A 58 -6.58 -7.58 -1.00
N GLY A 59 -5.55 -7.72 -1.82
CA GLY A 59 -5.50 -8.75 -2.86
C GLY A 59 -5.50 -10.18 -2.30
N VAL A 60 -4.82 -10.41 -1.18
CA VAL A 60 -4.82 -11.71 -0.48
C VAL A 60 -6.21 -12.03 0.07
N GLU A 61 -6.90 -11.06 0.67
CA GLU A 61 -8.24 -11.29 1.22
C GLU A 61 -9.28 -11.55 0.12
N LEU A 62 -9.19 -10.87 -1.02
CA LEU A 62 -9.99 -11.15 -2.23
C LEU A 62 -9.80 -12.59 -2.70
N ARG A 63 -8.54 -13.05 -2.76
CA ARG A 63 -8.25 -14.42 -3.19
C ARG A 63 -8.76 -15.45 -2.19
N ARG A 64 -8.68 -15.18 -0.89
CA ARG A 64 -9.21 -16.07 0.15
C ARG A 64 -10.72 -16.21 0.01
N THR A 65 -11.44 -15.12 -0.19
CA THR A 65 -12.91 -15.17 -0.37
C THR A 65 -13.31 -15.93 -1.63
N GLU A 66 -12.54 -15.84 -2.71
CA GLU A 66 -12.75 -16.61 -3.95
C GLU A 66 -12.59 -18.13 -3.81
N THR A 67 -11.78 -18.61 -2.86
CA THR A 67 -11.52 -20.04 -2.68
C THR A 67 -12.48 -20.75 -1.73
N VAL A 68 -13.33 -19.99 -1.03
CA VAL A 68 -14.24 -20.51 0.01
C VAL A 68 -15.68 -20.63 -0.50
N ASP A 69 -16.01 -19.98 -1.62
CA ASP A 69 -17.27 -20.11 -2.37
C ASP A 69 -17.19 -21.21 -3.45
#